data_AF-A0A955WYU9-F1
#
_entry.id   AF-A0A955WYU9-F1
#
_cell.length_a   1.000
_cell.length_b   1.000
_cell.length_c   1.000
_cell.angle_alpha   90.00
_cell.angle_beta   90.00
_cell.angle_gamma   90.00
#
_symmetry.space_group_name_H-M   'P 1'
#
loop_
_entity.id
_entity.type
_entity.pdbx_description
1 polymer ?
#
loop_
_entity_poly.entity_id
_entity_poly.type
_entity_poly.pdbx_seq_one_letter_code
_entity_poly.pdbx_strand_id
1 'polypeptide(L)'
;MQRIALSRSATVGYVAALSTRVSAPEVINLMLRKLFATPLALLLSLQFGCYNTYNITLDEMAKVQEGGESNAVEITTEEGEPVVVSENTKLGVTTTGGTYRAVSPFNFTLTGAQLVAPDEDLLLGRDEIASGNVKLVSGTKTGLLVAGGVAVIVGAALFIALTAEPEKGFGEQ
;
A
#
# COMPACT_ATOMS: atom_id res chain seq x y z
N MET A 1 89.05 11.70 3.17
CA MET A 1 89.25 12.75 2.15
C MET A 1 88.53 12.34 0.88
N GLN A 2 87.95 13.33 0.22
CA GLN A 2 87.51 13.37 -1.20
C GLN A 2 86.20 12.69 -1.63
N ARG A 3 85.32 13.58 -2.12
CA ARG A 3 84.09 13.39 -2.90
C ARG A 3 84.39 12.83 -4.30
N ILE A 4 83.33 12.38 -4.99
CA ILE A 4 82.92 12.63 -6.41
C ILE A 4 82.06 11.40 -6.81
N ALA A 5 80.73 11.46 -6.83
CA ALA A 5 79.78 12.16 -7.70
C ALA A 5 79.30 11.32 -8.90
N LEU A 6 77.96 11.38 -9.07
CA LEU A 6 77.17 11.24 -10.30
C LEU A 6 77.01 9.86 -10.94
N SER A 7 75.76 9.40 -11.05
CA SER A 7 75.10 9.20 -12.35
C SER A 7 73.63 8.77 -12.21
N ARG A 8 72.73 9.63 -12.75
CA ARG A 8 71.53 9.33 -13.56
C ARG A 8 70.42 8.42 -12.96
N SER A 9 69.24 8.99 -12.70
CA SER A 9 68.14 9.15 -13.67
C SER A 9 67.39 7.85 -13.96
N ALA A 10 66.21 7.69 -13.35
CA ALA A 10 65.03 7.14 -14.02
C ALA A 10 63.79 7.36 -13.15
N THR A 11 63.05 8.39 -13.53
CA THR A 11 61.63 8.59 -13.24
C THR A 11 60.86 7.37 -13.76
N VAL A 12 60.18 6.62 -12.90
CA VAL A 12 59.09 5.72 -13.33
C VAL A 12 57.96 5.87 -12.32
N GLY A 13 57.00 6.72 -12.67
CA GLY A 13 55.73 6.82 -11.97
C GLY A 13 54.91 5.56 -12.24
N TYR A 14 54.57 4.82 -11.19
CA TYR A 14 53.50 3.84 -11.23
C TYR A 14 52.20 4.56 -10.86
N VAL A 15 51.54 5.13 -11.86
CA VAL A 15 50.11 5.43 -11.76
C VAL A 15 49.41 4.09 -11.91
N ALA A 16 49.05 3.47 -10.79
CA ALA A 16 48.14 2.34 -10.77
C ALA A 16 46.76 2.86 -11.20
N ALA A 17 46.48 2.77 -12.49
CA ALA A 17 45.16 2.98 -13.05
C ALA A 17 44.23 1.91 -12.46
N LEU A 18 43.39 2.31 -11.49
CA LEU A 18 42.19 1.57 -11.08
C LEU A 18 41.24 1.55 -12.29
N SER A 19 41.45 0.60 -13.19
CA SER A 19 40.46 0.23 -14.20
C SER A 19 39.57 -0.84 -13.58
N THR A 20 38.60 -0.40 -12.78
CA THR A 20 37.43 -1.22 -12.43
C THR A 20 36.60 -1.42 -13.70
N ARG A 21 37.01 -2.38 -14.53
CA ARG A 21 36.14 -2.94 -15.56
C ARG A 21 35.02 -3.69 -14.87
N VAL A 22 33.97 -2.97 -14.48
CA VAL A 22 32.67 -3.57 -14.17
C VAL A 22 32.21 -4.25 -15.46
N SER A 23 32.16 -5.58 -15.44
CA SER A 23 31.78 -6.33 -16.64
C SER A 23 30.29 -6.09 -16.94
N ALA A 24 29.97 -5.85 -18.22
CA ALA A 24 28.60 -5.60 -18.69
C ALA A 24 27.51 -6.57 -18.16
N PRO A 25 27.74 -7.89 -17.96
CA PRO A 25 26.68 -8.78 -17.46
C PRO A 25 26.26 -8.54 -16.00
N GLU A 26 27.10 -7.93 -15.15
CA GLU A 26 26.71 -7.57 -13.78
C GLU A 26 25.78 -6.35 -13.74
N VAL A 27 26.01 -5.37 -14.62
CA VAL A 27 25.17 -4.16 -14.71
C VAL A 27 23.77 -4.50 -15.23
N ILE A 28 23.69 -5.42 -16.19
CA ILE A 28 22.41 -5.87 -16.76
C ILE A 28 21.59 -6.62 -15.70
N ASN A 29 22.20 -7.51 -14.91
CA ASN A 29 21.50 -8.18 -13.80
C ASN A 29 21.06 -7.21 -12.69
N LEU A 30 21.86 -6.18 -12.41
CA LEU A 30 21.53 -5.15 -11.43
C LEU A 30 20.38 -4.24 -11.91
N MET A 31 20.38 -3.85 -13.18
CA MET A 31 19.30 -3.06 -13.79
C MET A 31 18.01 -3.87 -13.91
N LEU A 32 18.11 -5.14 -14.33
CA LEU A 32 16.95 -6.03 -14.45
C LEU A 32 16.30 -6.29 -13.08
N ARG A 33 17.09 -6.50 -12.03
CA ARG A 33 16.59 -6.62 -10.64
C ARG A 33 15.90 -5.34 -10.16
N LYS A 34 16.44 -4.15 -10.47
CA LYS A 34 15.79 -2.88 -10.15
C LYS A 34 14.50 -2.69 -10.94
N LEU A 35 14.46 -3.13 -12.20
CA LEU A 35 13.28 -3.07 -13.06
C LEU A 35 12.13 -3.95 -12.55
N PHE A 36 12.43 -5.08 -11.91
CA PHE A 36 11.41 -5.94 -11.29
C PHE A 36 11.06 -5.56 -9.84
N ALA A 37 12.04 -5.08 -9.06
CA ALA A 37 11.82 -4.73 -7.65
C ALA A 37 10.94 -3.48 -7.48
N THR A 38 11.07 -2.50 -8.39
CA THR A 38 10.33 -1.23 -8.31
C THR A 38 8.81 -1.39 -8.55
N PRO A 39 8.34 -2.09 -9.61
CA PRO A 39 6.91 -2.33 -9.80
C PRO A 39 6.34 -3.27 -8.73
N LEU A 40 7.11 -4.24 -8.22
CA LEU A 40 6.67 -5.12 -7.14
C LEU A 40 6.47 -4.35 -5.83
N ALA A 41 7.38 -3.44 -5.49
CA ALA A 41 7.23 -2.57 -4.32
C ALA A 41 6.03 -1.62 -4.46
N LEU A 42 5.78 -1.08 -5.66
CA LEU A 42 4.61 -0.27 -5.94
C LEU A 42 3.31 -1.08 -5.79
N LEU A 43 3.28 -2.32 -6.30
CA LEU A 43 2.12 -3.20 -6.17
C LEU A 43 1.76 -3.51 -4.71
N LEU A 44 2.77 -3.70 -3.86
CA LEU A 44 2.57 -3.98 -2.43
C LEU A 44 2.00 -2.77 -1.66
N SER A 45 2.31 -1.55 -2.10
CA SER A 45 1.82 -0.32 -1.45
C SER A 45 0.34 -0.01 -1.71
N LEU A 46 -0.26 -0.64 -2.73
CA LEU A 46 -1.64 -0.39 -3.16
C LEU A 46 -2.71 -1.08 -2.31
N GLN A 47 -2.34 -2.00 -1.40
CA GLN A 47 -3.30 -2.79 -0.63
C GLN A 47 -4.03 -2.02 0.49
N PHE A 48 -3.51 -0.85 0.89
CA PHE A 48 -4.10 -0.05 1.97
C PHE A 48 -5.02 1.09 1.48
N GLY A 49 -5.18 1.26 0.16
CA GLY A 49 -5.68 2.52 -0.40
C GLY A 49 -7.19 2.63 -0.66
N CYS A 50 -7.96 1.54 -0.65
CA CYS A 50 -9.32 1.57 -1.19
C CYS A 50 -10.42 1.83 -0.16
N TYR A 51 -10.10 2.06 1.12
CA TYR A 51 -11.11 2.32 2.15
C TYR A 51 -11.12 3.78 2.59
N ASN A 52 -12.33 4.33 2.75
CA ASN A 52 -12.58 5.56 3.49
C ASN A 52 -13.03 5.18 4.90
N THR A 53 -12.48 5.86 5.91
CA THR A 53 -12.90 5.69 7.30
C THR A 53 -13.77 6.88 7.66
N TYR A 54 -14.97 6.60 8.15
CA TYR A 54 -15.94 7.58 8.60
C TYR A 54 -16.12 7.45 10.10
N ASN A 55 -15.99 8.56 10.82
CA ASN A 55 -16.30 8.59 12.25
C ASN A 55 -17.81 8.74 12.43
N ILE A 56 -18.35 7.97 13.38
CA ILE A 56 -19.76 8.00 13.74
C ILE A 56 -19.87 8.14 15.25
N THR A 57 -20.91 8.84 15.69
CA THR A 57 -21.23 8.93 17.11
C THR A 57 -21.71 7.56 17.61
N LEU A 58 -21.63 7.37 18.92
CA LEU A 58 -22.03 6.10 19.53
C LEU A 58 -23.55 5.89 19.52
N ASP A 59 -24.32 6.96 19.44
CA ASP A 59 -25.77 6.90 19.23
C ASP A 59 -26.11 6.40 17.81
N GLU A 60 -25.38 6.85 16.79
CA GLU A 60 -25.51 6.34 15.43
C GLU A 60 -25.03 4.89 15.31
N MET A 61 -23.96 4.54 16.04
CA MET A 61 -23.49 3.16 16.11
C MET A 61 -24.53 2.24 16.77
N ALA A 62 -25.25 2.71 17.79
CA ALA A 62 -26.31 1.92 18.43
C ALA A 62 -27.45 1.56 17.44
N LYS A 63 -27.74 2.41 16.45
CA LYS A 63 -28.73 2.07 15.39
C LYS A 63 -28.29 0.86 14.54
N VAL A 64 -26.98 0.67 14.37
CA VAL A 64 -26.43 -0.47 13.62
C VAL A 64 -26.62 -1.79 14.38
N GLN A 65 -26.83 -1.76 15.70
CA GLN A 65 -27.14 -2.96 16.47
C GLN A 65 -28.53 -3.52 16.12
N GLU A 66 -29.51 -2.66 15.85
CA GLU A 66 -30.92 -3.08 15.73
C GLU A 66 -31.20 -3.85 14.43
N GLY A 67 -30.41 -3.60 13.38
CA GLY A 67 -30.60 -4.23 12.06
C GLY A 67 -31.87 -3.75 11.36
N GLY A 68 -31.76 -3.26 10.12
CA GLY A 68 -32.93 -2.96 9.30
C GLY A 68 -33.60 -4.23 8.76
N GLU A 69 -34.83 -4.14 8.24
CA GLU A 69 -35.56 -5.27 7.59
C GLU A 69 -34.76 -5.98 6.47
N SER A 70 -33.71 -5.35 5.96
CA SER A 70 -32.83 -5.83 4.88
C SER A 70 -31.37 -6.06 5.30
N ASN A 71 -31.06 -6.10 6.60
CA ASN A 71 -29.66 -6.12 7.12
C ASN A 71 -28.80 -4.97 6.58
N ALA A 72 -29.43 -3.83 6.34
CA ALA A 72 -28.78 -2.58 6.00
C ALA A 72 -29.39 -1.43 6.81
N VAL A 73 -28.54 -0.57 7.38
CA VAL A 73 -28.96 0.59 8.18
C VAL A 73 -28.23 1.81 7.66
N GLU A 74 -28.99 2.87 7.35
CA GLU A 74 -28.44 4.17 7.02
C GLU A 74 -28.15 4.93 8.32
N ILE A 75 -26.91 5.38 8.48
CA ILE A 75 -26.45 6.17 9.62
C ILE A 75 -25.82 7.47 9.13
N THR A 76 -25.78 8.45 10.01
CA THR A 76 -25.16 9.73 9.71
C THR A 76 -23.77 9.79 10.33
N THR A 77 -22.77 10.19 9.55
CA THR A 77 -21.41 10.40 10.05
C THR A 77 -21.30 11.70 10.86
N GLU A 78 -20.23 11.85 11.63
CA GLU A 78 -19.95 13.10 12.35
C GLU A 78 -19.82 14.31 11.40
N GLU A 79 -19.47 14.06 10.14
CA GLU A 79 -19.36 15.06 9.07
C GLU A 79 -20.71 15.35 8.37
N GLY A 80 -21.78 14.65 8.76
CA GLY A 80 -23.12 14.81 8.20
C GLY A 80 -23.37 14.03 6.90
N GLU A 81 -22.42 13.21 6.45
CA GLU A 81 -22.60 12.34 5.29
C GLU A 81 -23.44 11.10 5.66
N PRO A 82 -24.48 10.76 4.89
CA PRO A 82 -25.24 9.52 5.08
C PRO A 82 -24.43 8.32 4.55
N VAL A 83 -24.34 7.27 5.36
CA VAL A 83 -23.60 6.05 5.08
C VAL A 83 -24.48 4.83 5.33
N VAL A 84 -24.55 3.93 4.36
CA VAL A 84 -25.25 2.66 4.51
C VAL A 84 -24.29 1.60 5.05
N VAL A 85 -24.63 1.05 6.22
CA VAL A 85 -23.93 -0.06 6.86
C VAL A 85 -24.66 -1.36 6.54
N SER A 86 -23.94 -2.35 6.05
CA SER A 86 -24.43 -3.70 5.74
C SER A 86 -23.55 -4.74 6.43
N GLU A 87 -23.91 -6.03 6.32
CA GLU A 87 -23.11 -7.14 6.87
C GLU A 87 -21.66 -7.16 6.34
N ASN A 88 -21.44 -6.65 5.13
CA ASN A 88 -20.12 -6.60 4.50
C ASN A 88 -19.32 -5.33 4.87
N THR A 89 -19.94 -4.41 5.59
CA THR A 89 -19.30 -3.15 5.98
C THR A 89 -18.36 -3.39 7.15
N LYS A 90 -17.15 -2.85 7.07
CA LYS A 90 -16.18 -2.96 8.17
C LYS A 90 -16.51 -1.93 9.25
N LEU A 91 -17.16 -2.38 10.32
CA LEU A 91 -17.46 -1.58 11.50
C LEU A 91 -16.36 -1.79 12.57
N GLY A 92 -16.15 -0.79 13.41
CA GLY A 92 -15.30 -0.91 14.58
C GLY A 92 -15.38 0.30 15.49
N VAL A 93 -14.63 0.25 16.58
CA VAL A 93 -14.49 1.35 17.53
C VAL A 93 -13.03 1.74 17.68
N THR A 94 -12.79 3.02 17.88
CA THR A 94 -11.48 3.52 18.27
C THR A 94 -11.50 3.80 19.76
N THR A 95 -10.56 3.20 20.48
CA THR A 95 -10.40 3.41 21.91
C THR A 95 -9.76 4.77 22.21
N THR A 96 -9.88 5.26 23.44
CA THR A 96 -9.22 6.50 23.91
C THR A 96 -7.69 6.44 23.76
N GLY A 97 -7.11 5.23 23.75
CA GLY A 97 -5.69 5.00 23.43
C GLY A 97 -5.35 5.00 21.93
N GLY A 98 -6.28 5.33 21.05
CA GLY A 98 -6.11 5.36 19.60
C GLY A 98 -6.07 3.97 18.93
N THR A 99 -6.38 2.90 19.67
CA THR A 99 -6.39 1.54 19.12
C THR A 99 -7.75 1.25 18.49
N TYR A 100 -7.74 0.86 17.21
CA TYR A 100 -8.92 0.40 16.50
C TYR A 100 -9.23 -1.06 16.84
N ARG A 101 -10.50 -1.35 17.15
CA ARG A 101 -11.04 -2.69 17.39
C ARG A 101 -12.18 -2.93 16.41
N ALA A 102 -12.10 -4.03 15.65
CA ALA A 102 -13.17 -4.41 14.75
C ALA A 102 -14.39 -4.87 15.55
N VAL A 103 -15.57 -4.67 14.97
CA VAL A 103 -16.86 -5.11 15.52
C VAL A 103 -17.71 -5.61 14.36
N SER A 104 -18.28 -6.81 14.48
CA SER A 104 -19.23 -7.33 13.49
C SER A 104 -20.50 -6.46 13.44
N PRO A 105 -20.92 -5.95 12.27
CA PRO A 105 -22.23 -5.31 12.14
C PRO A 105 -23.35 -6.25 12.60
N PHE A 106 -24.38 -5.71 13.25
CA PHE A 106 -25.54 -6.46 13.75
C PHE A 106 -25.25 -7.55 14.81
N ASN A 107 -23.98 -7.78 15.18
CA ASN A 107 -23.58 -8.77 16.18
C ASN A 107 -22.72 -8.15 17.28
N PHE A 108 -23.26 -7.11 17.91
CA PHE A 108 -22.69 -6.49 19.09
C PHE A 108 -23.81 -5.89 19.94
N THR A 109 -23.50 -5.57 21.18
CA THR A 109 -24.40 -4.85 22.07
C THR A 109 -23.66 -3.65 22.63
N LEU A 110 -24.18 -2.44 22.34
CA LEU A 110 -23.67 -1.20 22.89
C LEU A 110 -24.66 -0.67 23.92
N THR A 111 -24.27 -0.74 25.19
CA THR A 111 -25.02 -0.17 26.30
C THR A 111 -24.38 1.13 26.77
N GLY A 112 -25.06 1.87 27.64
CA GLY A 112 -24.49 3.06 28.28
C GLY A 112 -23.25 2.78 29.15
N ALA A 113 -22.98 1.51 29.50
CA ALA A 113 -21.85 1.13 30.34
C ALA A 113 -20.73 0.39 29.58
N GLN A 114 -21.09 -0.39 28.55
CA GLN A 114 -20.15 -1.31 27.91
C GLN A 114 -20.54 -1.61 26.46
N LEU A 115 -19.53 -1.83 25.62
CA LEU A 115 -19.65 -2.49 24.33
C LEU A 115 -19.21 -3.95 24.45
N VAL A 116 -20.06 -4.85 23.97
CA VAL A 116 -19.83 -6.29 23.93
C VAL A 116 -19.96 -6.76 22.48
N ALA A 117 -18.89 -7.31 21.90
CA ALA A 117 -18.93 -7.95 20.58
C ALA A 117 -18.45 -9.40 20.70
N PRO A 118 -19.38 -10.39 20.74
CA PRO A 118 -19.05 -11.79 21.00
C PRO A 118 -18.11 -12.42 19.97
N ASP A 119 -18.29 -12.09 18.69
CA ASP A 119 -17.49 -12.65 17.59
C ASP A 119 -16.01 -12.28 17.68
N GLU A 120 -15.73 -11.09 18.19
CA GLU A 120 -14.39 -10.50 18.27
C GLU A 120 -13.78 -10.64 19.67
N ASP A 121 -14.47 -11.37 20.58
CA ASP A 121 -14.14 -11.50 22.01
C ASP A 121 -13.85 -10.13 22.65
N LEU A 122 -14.68 -9.14 22.29
CA LEU A 122 -14.45 -7.74 22.65
C LEU A 122 -15.39 -7.31 23.78
N LEU A 123 -14.78 -6.86 24.87
CA LEU A 123 -15.45 -6.26 26.01
C LEU A 123 -14.76 -4.95 26.35
N LEU A 124 -15.42 -3.82 26.08
CA LEU A 124 -14.86 -2.48 26.30
C LEU A 124 -15.79 -1.63 27.15
N GLY A 125 -15.26 -0.99 28.19
CA GLY A 125 -15.97 0.03 28.95
C GLY A 125 -16.39 1.20 28.05
N ARG A 126 -17.51 1.85 28.34
CA ARG A 126 -18.02 2.99 27.55
C ARG A 126 -17.04 4.17 27.51
N ASP A 127 -16.30 4.36 28.60
CA ASP A 127 -15.26 5.38 28.79
C ASP A 127 -13.95 5.08 28.04
N GLU A 128 -13.75 3.81 27.66
CA GLU A 128 -12.61 3.40 26.85
C GLU A 128 -12.82 3.67 25.36
N ILE A 129 -14.04 4.01 24.94
CA ILE A 129 -14.41 4.20 23.53
C ILE A 129 -14.46 5.69 23.20
N ALA A 130 -13.60 6.11 22.27
CA ALA A 130 -13.55 7.47 21.77
C ALA A 130 -14.57 7.72 20.66
N SER A 131 -14.62 6.85 19.64
CA SER A 131 -15.55 6.99 18.50
C SER A 131 -15.91 5.65 17.85
N GLY A 132 -17.08 5.61 17.20
CA GLY A 132 -17.43 4.57 16.25
C GLY A 132 -16.79 4.85 14.89
N ASN A 133 -16.44 3.81 14.15
CA ASN A 133 -15.73 3.91 12.88
C ASN A 133 -16.35 2.97 11.85
N VAL A 134 -16.66 3.50 10.67
CA VAL A 134 -17.16 2.73 9.53
C VAL A 134 -16.19 2.85 8.38
N LYS A 135 -15.73 1.71 7.87
CA LYS A 135 -14.83 1.64 6.72
C LYS A 135 -15.59 1.16 5.49
N LEU A 136 -15.74 2.06 4.51
CA LEU A 136 -16.37 1.77 3.22
C LEU A 136 -15.34 1.74 2.11
N VAL A 137 -15.59 0.90 1.11
CA VAL A 137 -14.78 0.90 -0.11
C VAL A 137 -15.08 2.17 -0.89
N SER A 138 -14.04 2.96 -1.17
CA SER A 138 -14.13 4.11 -2.05
C SER A 138 -14.13 3.63 -3.51
N GLY A 139 -15.28 3.76 -4.18
CA GLY A 139 -15.42 3.38 -5.58
C GLY A 139 -14.49 4.16 -6.51
N THR A 140 -14.25 5.44 -6.24
CA THR A 140 -13.34 6.29 -7.03
C THR A 140 -11.88 5.87 -6.88
N LYS A 141 -11.40 5.63 -5.66
CA LYS A 141 -10.02 5.14 -5.43
C LYS A 141 -9.81 3.76 -6.03
N THR A 142 -10.78 2.87 -5.85
CA THR A 142 -10.74 1.52 -6.43
C THR A 142 -10.74 1.57 -7.96
N GLY A 143 -11.65 2.36 -8.55
CA GLY A 143 -11.75 2.53 -9.99
C GLY A 143 -10.49 3.12 -10.60
N LEU A 144 -9.90 4.13 -9.95
CA LEU A 144 -8.63 4.73 -10.39
C LEU A 144 -7.48 3.71 -10.37
N LEU A 145 -7.42 2.87 -9.34
CA LEU A 145 -6.39 1.85 -9.20
C LEU A 145 -6.52 0.78 -10.28
N VAL A 146 -7.73 0.29 -10.53
CA VAL A 146 -8.01 -0.66 -11.61
C VAL A 146 -7.68 -0.05 -12.97
N ALA A 147 -8.18 1.16 -13.24
CA ALA A 147 -7.94 1.86 -14.51
C ALA A 147 -6.45 2.14 -14.73
N GLY A 148 -5.76 2.62 -13.69
CA GLY A 148 -4.32 2.86 -13.73
C GLY A 148 -3.53 1.57 -13.97
N GLY A 149 -3.88 0.48 -13.30
CA GLY A 149 -3.26 -0.83 -13.51
C GLY A 149 -3.41 -1.33 -14.95
N VAL A 150 -4.61 -1.24 -15.51
CA VAL A 150 -4.87 -1.60 -16.92
C VAL A 150 -4.06 -0.71 -17.87
N ALA A 151 -4.04 0.60 -17.64
CA ALA A 151 -3.30 1.55 -18.46
C ALA A 151 -1.79 1.26 -18.48
N VAL A 152 -1.20 0.87 -17.34
CA VAL A 152 0.21 0.48 -17.26
C VAL A 152 0.49 -0.78 -18.08
N ILE A 153 -0.37 -1.81 -17.96
CA ILE A 153 -0.20 -3.06 -18.71
C ILE A 153 -0.30 -2.81 -20.21
N VAL A 154 -1.33 -2.10 -20.66
CA VAL A 154 -1.53 -1.77 -22.08
C VAL A 154 -0.40 -0.88 -22.59
N GLY A 155 -0.01 0.13 -21.81
CA GLY A 155 1.08 1.04 -22.15
C GLY A 155 2.41 0.30 -22.31
N ALA A 156 2.73 -0.63 -21.41
CA ALA A 156 3.93 -1.46 -21.53
C ALA A 156 3.89 -2.37 -22.76
N ALA A 157 2.75 -3.00 -23.06
CA ALA A 157 2.59 -3.84 -24.24
C ALA A 157 2.77 -3.04 -25.55
N LEU A 158 2.14 -1.86 -25.63
CA LEU A 158 2.31 -0.96 -26.78
C LEU A 158 3.74 -0.44 -26.89
N PHE A 159 4.37 -0.08 -25.77
CA PHE A 159 5.77 0.34 -25.75
C PHE A 159 6.69 -0.76 -26.29
N ILE A 160 6.52 -2.01 -25.84
CA ILE A 160 7.27 -3.16 -26.36
C ILE A 160 6.99 -3.35 -27.85
N ALA A 161 5.73 -3.32 -28.29
CA ALA A 161 5.37 -3.50 -29.69
C ALA A 161 5.94 -2.41 -30.61
N LEU A 162 6.04 -1.17 -30.13
CA LEU A 162 6.57 -0.03 -30.91
C LEU A 162 8.10 0.08 -30.86
N THR A 163 8.74 -0.45 -29.82
CA THR A 163 10.20 -0.39 -29.65
C THR A 163 10.91 -1.69 -30.01
N ALA A 164 10.17 -2.78 -30.21
CA ALA A 164 10.71 -4.00 -30.77
C ALA A 164 11.29 -3.69 -32.15
N GLU A 165 12.58 -3.96 -32.32
CA GLU A 165 13.23 -3.86 -33.62
C GLU A 165 12.52 -4.83 -34.59
N PRO A 166 12.29 -4.43 -35.86
CA PRO A 166 11.76 -5.32 -36.87
C PRO A 166 12.85 -6.33 -37.25
N GLU A 167 13.14 -7.31 -36.39
CA GLU A 167 14.02 -8.41 -36.77
C GLU A 167 13.24 -9.47 -37.55
N LYS A 168 13.86 -9.83 -38.69
CA LYS A 168 13.46 -10.82 -39.69
C LYS A 168 12.59 -11.93 -39.14
N GLY A 169 11.48 -12.18 -39.85
CA GLY A 169 10.51 -13.20 -39.50
C GLY A 169 11.15 -14.55 -39.24
N PHE A 170 10.56 -15.30 -38.31
CA PHE A 170 10.83 -16.71 -38.04
C PHE A 170 10.89 -17.50 -39.36
N GLY A 171 12.09 -17.72 -39.90
CA GLY A 171 12.27 -18.49 -41.15
C GLY A 171 13.42 -18.06 -42.07
N GLU A 172 14.08 -16.91 -41.89
CA GLU A 172 15.25 -16.57 -42.71
C GLU A 172 16.55 -17.04 -42.04
N GLN A 173 17.02 -18.23 -42.42
CA GLN A 173 18.42 -18.65 -42.28
C GLN A 173 19.24 -18.19 -43.49
#